data_AF-A0A562M7K7-F1
#
_entry.id   AF-A0A562M7K7-F1
#
_cell.length_a   1.000
_cell.length_b   1.000
_cell.length_c   1.000
_cell.angle_alpha   90.00
_cell.angle_beta   90.00
_cell.angle_gamma   90.00
#
_symmetry.space_group_name_H-M   'P 1'
#
loop_
_entity.id
_entity.type
_entity.pdbx_description
1 polymer ?
#
loop_
_entity_poly.entity_id
_entity_poly.type
_entity_poly.pdbx_seq_one_letter_code
_entity_poly.pdbx_strand_id
1 'polypeptide(L)'
;MDIRAYISSGIIESYVLGLASEEEVSILNCIRKNNVEVEQAIIEAEIALEELADSQAMEMPMQFKQEIWNKLIAENLVPSEDQEVNEVLAPASTGDSEVIAIGADKKTLGARSYTWTVAASLLLAVSIGANIFLYQRKQDTANKLNQTTSLLDAEQEKVATLQNKWALVQNPAIKTIPLKGVESKPDYRALVFWDQASKAVYLSIEHMPVAPKGKQYQLWAMVDGKPVNAGVFPLDSKGDTASKMLDIPQAQAFAITLEDEGGKDAPTLSALCVMGSI
;
A
#
# COMPACT_ATOMS: atom_id res chain seq x y z
N MET A 1 22.34 -9.85 -8.37
CA MET A 1 21.26 -9.58 -7.42
C MET A 1 20.89 -8.12 -7.57
N ASP A 2 19.60 -7.80 -7.71
CA ASP A 2 19.13 -6.42 -7.77
C ASP A 2 19.03 -5.86 -6.36
N ILE A 3 19.91 -4.90 -6.06
CA ILE A 3 20.04 -4.32 -4.71
C ILE A 3 18.84 -3.45 -4.36
N ARG A 4 18.25 -2.77 -5.33
CA ARG A 4 17.08 -1.92 -5.09
C ARG A 4 15.86 -2.77 -4.77
N ALA A 5 15.66 -3.85 -5.54
CA ALA A 5 14.60 -4.81 -5.26
C ALA A 5 14.78 -5.48 -3.89
N TYR A 6 16.03 -5.74 -3.48
CA TYR A 6 16.33 -6.31 -2.16
C TYR A 6 16.07 -5.34 -1.01
N ILE A 7 16.47 -4.08 -1.13
CA ILE A 7 16.15 -3.03 -0.15
C ILE A 7 14.63 -2.86 -0.03
N SER A 8 13.91 -2.86 -1.15
CA SER A 8 12.44 -2.74 -1.17
C SER A 8 11.67 -4.03 -0.80
N SER A 9 12.36 -5.10 -0.40
CA SER A 9 11.72 -6.39 -0.11
C SER A 9 11.08 -6.48 1.27
N GLY A 10 11.34 -5.51 2.16
CA GLY A 10 10.87 -5.54 3.55
C GLY A 10 11.82 -6.25 4.53
N ILE A 11 12.95 -6.76 4.03
CA ILE A 11 13.90 -7.51 4.85
C ILE A 11 14.66 -6.62 5.86
N ILE A 12 14.94 -5.37 5.49
CA ILE A 12 15.69 -4.43 6.33
C ILE A 12 14.85 -4.04 7.54
N GLU A 13 13.57 -3.76 7.33
CA GLU A 13 12.61 -3.44 8.38
C GLU A 13 12.39 -4.63 9.29
N SER A 14 12.26 -5.83 8.73
CA SER A 14 12.14 -7.07 9.50
C SER A 14 13.39 -7.33 10.36
N TYR A 15 14.58 -7.03 9.84
CA TYR A 15 15.83 -7.14 10.57
C TYR A 15 15.92 -6.14 11.73
N VAL A 16 15.67 -4.85 11.47
CA VAL A 16 15.75 -3.80 12.49
C VAL A 16 14.71 -3.99 13.61
N LEU A 17 13.54 -4.52 13.28
CA LEU A 17 12.50 -4.88 14.26
C LEU A 17 12.79 -6.20 15.02
N GLY A 18 13.85 -6.92 14.67
CA GLY A 18 14.20 -8.21 15.28
C GLY A 18 13.26 -9.36 14.92
N LEU A 19 12.57 -9.26 13.78
CA LEU A 19 11.60 -10.25 13.28
C LEU A 19 12.18 -11.18 12.19
N ALA A 20 13.33 -10.82 11.61
CA ALA A 20 14.00 -11.62 10.57
C ALA A 20 14.50 -12.96 11.13
N SER A 21 14.47 -14.00 10.29
CA SER A 21 15.01 -15.33 10.65
C SER A 21 16.54 -15.31 10.73
N GLU A 22 17.13 -16.32 11.39
CA GLU A 22 18.59 -16.44 11.50
C GLU A 22 19.25 -16.60 10.12
N GLU A 23 18.60 -17.31 9.19
CA GLU A 23 19.05 -17.45 7.81
C GLU A 23 19.05 -16.10 7.08
N GLU A 24 17.98 -15.32 7.23
CA GLU A 24 17.83 -14.02 6.61
C GLU A 24 18.85 -13.00 7.15
N VAL A 25 19.08 -13.01 8.47
CA VAL A 25 20.11 -12.21 9.14
C VAL A 25 21.50 -12.56 8.59
N SER A 26 21.80 -13.85 8.42
CA SER A 26 23.08 -14.31 7.87
C SER A 26 23.29 -13.81 6.43
N ILE A 27 22.25 -13.89 5.60
CA ILE A 27 22.27 -13.40 4.21
C ILE A 27 22.46 -11.89 4.16
N LEU A 28 21.71 -11.14 4.97
CA LEU A 28 21.82 -9.68 5.06
C LEU A 28 23.22 -9.24 5.50
N ASN A 29 23.79 -9.91 6.52
CA ASN A 29 25.16 -9.65 6.99
C ASN A 29 26.23 -9.94 5.92
N CYS A 30 25.99 -10.92 5.03
CA CYS A 30 26.87 -11.19 3.90
C CYS A 30 26.80 -10.08 2.84
N ILE A 31 25.59 -9.60 2.55
CA ILE A 31 25.33 -8.57 1.54
C ILE A 31 25.87 -7.21 1.99
N ARG A 32 25.60 -6.79 3.23
CA ARG A 32 26.02 -5.48 3.75
C ARG A 32 27.54 -5.29 3.78
N LYS A 33 28.32 -6.37 3.98
CA LYS A 33 29.80 -6.34 3.92
C LYS A 33 30.34 -5.85 2.58
N ASN A 34 29.60 -6.06 1.50
CA ASN A 34 30.04 -5.75 0.14
C ASN A 34 29.18 -4.67 -0.52
N ASN A 35 28.20 -4.11 0.20
CA ASN A 35 27.26 -3.16 -0.36
C ASN A 35 26.93 -2.04 0.63
N VAL A 36 27.45 -0.84 0.35
CA VAL A 36 27.25 0.36 1.16
C VAL A 36 25.81 0.89 1.09
N GLU A 37 25.10 0.66 -0.02
CA GLU A 37 23.69 1.09 -0.19
C GLU A 37 22.77 0.30 0.77
N VAL A 38 23.05 -0.98 0.97
CA VAL A 38 22.32 -1.83 1.94
C VAL A 38 22.63 -1.43 3.38
N GLU A 39 23.90 -1.15 3.69
CA GLU A 39 24.27 -0.64 5.03
C GLU A 39 23.59 0.70 5.33
N GLN A 40 23.56 1.61 4.35
CA GLN A 40 22.90 2.90 4.49
C GLN A 40 21.40 2.75 4.73
N ALA A 41 20.74 1.84 4.02
CA ALA A 41 19.32 1.56 4.22
C ALA A 41 19.01 0.96 5.60
N ILE A 42 19.92 0.15 6.17
CA ILE A 42 19.80 -0.34 7.55
C ILE A 42 19.86 0.82 8.53
N ILE A 43 20.85 1.70 8.41
CA ILE A 43 21.01 2.88 9.29
C ILE A 43 19.78 3.79 9.22
N GLU A 44 19.24 4.02 8.02
CA GLU A 44 18.02 4.82 7.85
C GLU A 44 16.81 4.21 8.56
N ALA A 45 16.66 2.88 8.50
CA ALA A 45 15.60 2.16 9.22
C ALA A 45 15.81 2.19 10.74
N GLU A 46 17.05 2.11 11.22
CA GLU A 46 17.40 2.22 12.65
C GLU A 46 17.06 3.62 13.19
N ILE A 47 17.44 4.68 12.48
CA ILE A 47 17.11 6.07 12.86
C ILE A 47 15.60 6.29 12.89
N ALA A 48 14.86 5.74 11.92
CA ALA A 48 13.40 5.84 11.90
C ALA A 48 12.75 5.14 13.10
N LEU A 49 13.32 4.00 13.54
CA LEU A 49 12.87 3.30 14.73
C LEU A 49 13.22 4.08 16.02
N GLU A 50 14.40 4.70 16.06
CA GLU A 50 14.83 5.57 17.17
C GLU A 50 13.89 6.79 17.32
N GLU A 51 13.57 7.48 16.22
CA GLU A 51 12.64 8.61 16.23
C GLU A 51 11.25 8.18 16.75
N LEU A 52 10.80 6.99 16.36
CA LEU A 52 9.55 6.42 16.86
C LEU A 52 9.65 6.12 18.37
N ALA A 53 10.74 5.52 18.84
CA ALA A 53 10.96 5.18 20.23
C ALA A 53 10.99 6.44 21.12
N ASP A 54 11.67 7.50 20.67
CA ASP A 54 11.72 8.80 21.34
C ASP A 54 10.34 9.44 21.42
N SER A 55 9.57 9.39 20.33
CA SER A 55 8.21 9.96 20.29
C SER A 55 7.24 9.25 21.24
N GLN A 56 7.52 7.99 21.58
CA GLN A 56 6.72 7.15 22.46
C GLN A 56 7.41 6.91 23.82
N ALA A 57 8.41 7.70 24.17
CA ALA A 57 9.18 7.52 25.39
C ALA A 57 8.30 7.66 26.64
N MET A 58 8.41 6.69 27.54
CA MET A 58 7.78 6.74 28.86
C MET A 58 8.80 7.18 29.91
N GLU A 59 8.36 7.98 30.90
CA GLU A 59 9.25 8.39 31.99
C GLU A 59 9.70 7.19 32.82
N MET A 60 11.02 7.03 32.94
CA MET A 60 11.63 5.97 33.73
C MET A 60 11.63 6.34 35.23
N PRO A 61 11.23 5.43 36.14
CA PRO A 61 11.33 5.68 37.57
C PRO A 61 12.77 5.96 38.02
N MET A 62 12.99 7.01 38.83
CA MET A 62 14.33 7.39 39.31
C MET A 62 15.10 6.26 40.01
N GLN A 63 14.40 5.37 40.72
CA GLN A 63 15.01 4.23 41.42
C GLN A 63 15.72 3.29 40.44
N PHE A 64 15.15 3.09 39.25
CA PHE A 64 15.71 2.19 38.24
C PHE A 64 17.02 2.74 37.65
N LYS A 65 17.12 4.06 37.47
CA LYS A 65 18.36 4.73 37.04
C LYS A 65 19.50 4.49 38.05
N GLN A 66 19.21 4.56 39.35
CA GLN A 66 20.20 4.32 40.41
C GLN A 66 20.64 2.86 40.46
N GLU A 67 19.72 1.91 40.27
CA GLU A 67 20.06 0.48 40.19
C GLU A 67 21.00 0.16 39.03
N ILE A 68 20.76 0.76 37.85
CA ILE A 68 21.63 0.60 36.68
C ILE A 68 23.02 1.18 36.98
N TRP A 69 23.10 2.38 37.56
CA TRP A 69 24.38 3.01 37.92
C TRP A 69 25.18 2.18 38.92
N ASN A 70 24.52 1.65 39.95
CA ASN A 70 25.17 0.80 40.93
C ASN A 70 25.71 -0.51 40.31
N LYS A 71 24.97 -1.10 39.35
CA LYS A 71 25.44 -2.30 38.63
C LYS A 71 26.67 -2.01 37.76
N LEU A 72 26.68 -0.89 37.04
CA LEU A 72 27.82 -0.53 36.18
C LEU A 72 29.10 -0.26 36.98
N ILE A 73 28.97 0.35 38.17
CA ILE A 73 30.08 0.56 39.12
C ILE A 73 30.55 -0.79 39.67
N ALA A 74 29.63 -1.69 40.05
CA ALA A 74 29.98 -3.02 40.56
C ALA A 74 30.70 -3.90 39.53
N GLU A 75 30.38 -3.75 38.25
CA GLU A 75 31.05 -4.43 37.12
C GLU A 75 32.29 -3.68 36.61
N ASN A 76 32.67 -2.56 37.26
CA ASN A 76 33.85 -1.75 36.94
C ASN A 76 33.84 -1.20 35.49
N LEU A 77 32.65 -0.96 34.95
CA LEU A 77 32.42 -0.42 33.61
C LEU A 77 32.48 1.12 33.58
N VAL A 78 32.43 1.77 34.75
CA VAL A 78 32.50 3.24 34.92
C VAL A 78 33.34 3.59 36.16
N PRO A 79 34.17 4.66 36.15
CA PRO A 79 34.89 5.12 37.34
C PRO A 79 33.95 5.63 38.44
N SER A 80 34.21 5.27 39.70
CA SER A 80 33.43 5.73 40.86
C SER A 80 33.59 7.24 41.10
N GLU A 81 32.48 7.96 41.26
CA GLU A 81 32.39 9.43 41.43
C GLU A 81 32.92 10.00 42.78
N ASP A 82 33.79 9.29 43.50
CA ASP A 82 34.37 9.76 44.77
C ASP A 82 35.60 10.68 44.56
N GLN A 83 35.47 11.73 43.75
CA GLN A 83 36.42 12.85 43.76
C GLN A 83 35.71 14.16 44.09
N GLU A 84 35.79 14.53 45.37
CA GLU A 84 35.46 15.83 45.92
C GLU A 84 36.14 16.96 45.13
N VAL A 85 35.36 17.94 44.69
CA VAL A 85 35.85 19.31 44.47
C VAL A 85 35.07 20.24 45.39
N ASN A 86 35.68 20.56 46.51
CA ASN A 86 35.28 21.65 47.41
C ASN A 86 35.72 22.99 46.80
N GLU A 87 34.81 23.95 46.59
CA GLU A 87 35.15 25.36 46.85
C GLU A 87 33.92 26.27 47.14
N VAL A 88 33.62 26.37 48.43
CA VAL A 88 33.41 27.59 49.23
C VAL A 88 32.57 28.74 48.64
N LEU A 89 31.38 28.95 49.22
CA LEU A 89 30.76 30.26 49.35
C LEU A 89 30.73 30.65 50.83
N ALA A 90 31.57 31.61 51.21
CA ALA A 90 31.53 32.26 52.52
C ALA A 90 30.80 33.62 52.45
N PRO A 91 30.14 34.07 53.53
CA PRO A 91 29.12 35.13 53.51
C PRO A 91 29.62 36.45 54.11
N ALA A 92 28.92 37.56 53.85
CA ALA A 92 28.89 38.79 54.66
C ALA A 92 27.88 39.78 54.04
N SER A 93 27.17 40.67 54.74
CA SER A 93 26.73 40.79 56.12
C SER A 93 25.67 41.92 56.14
N THR A 94 24.99 42.03 57.27
CA THR A 94 23.85 42.87 57.68
C THR A 94 23.99 44.38 57.52
N GLY A 95 22.86 45.08 57.39
CA GLY A 95 22.72 46.52 57.64
C GLY A 95 21.24 46.95 57.75
N ASP A 96 20.83 47.34 58.95
CA ASP A 96 19.48 47.69 59.39
C ASP A 96 18.89 48.99 58.77
N SER A 97 17.55 48.97 58.70
CA SER A 97 16.53 50.06 58.80
C SER A 97 16.90 51.51 58.47
N GLU A 98 16.13 52.11 57.54
CA GLU A 98 15.52 53.43 57.80
C GLU A 98 14.24 53.65 56.97
N VAL A 99 13.18 54.06 57.65
CA VAL A 99 11.89 54.49 57.09
C VAL A 99 12.03 55.94 56.65
N ILE A 100 11.79 56.25 55.37
CA ILE A 100 11.66 57.64 54.90
C ILE A 100 10.36 57.83 54.12
N ALA A 101 9.65 58.87 54.57
CA ALA A 101 8.42 59.50 54.13
C ALA A 101 7.97 59.32 52.67
N ILE A 102 6.65 59.15 52.53
CA ILE A 102 5.89 59.21 51.28
C ILE A 102 5.92 60.64 50.76
N GLY A 103 6.88 60.93 49.88
CA GLY A 103 6.88 62.09 49.00
C GLY A 103 5.96 61.82 47.80
N ALA A 104 4.94 62.68 47.62
CA ALA A 104 4.05 62.63 46.47
C ALA A 104 4.79 63.09 45.21
N ASP A 105 5.39 62.15 44.48
CA ASP A 105 5.93 62.38 43.15
C ASP A 105 5.03 61.79 42.07
N LYS A 106 4.49 62.69 41.25
CA LYS A 106 3.81 62.37 39.99
C LYS A 106 4.83 61.72 39.05
N LYS A 107 4.74 60.40 38.84
CA LYS A 107 5.46 59.69 37.78
C LYS A 107 4.48 59.04 36.81
N THR A 108 4.35 59.71 35.67
CA THR A 108 4.40 59.14 34.30
C THR A 108 3.93 57.69 34.14
N LEU A 109 2.87 57.50 33.35
CA LEU A 109 2.53 56.23 32.67
C LEU A 109 3.81 55.59 32.12
N GLY A 110 4.35 54.61 32.86
CA GLY A 110 5.51 53.84 32.45
C GLY A 110 5.18 53.11 31.16
N ALA A 111 6.08 53.22 30.18
CA ALA A 111 5.99 52.53 28.90
C ALA A 111 5.62 51.06 29.13
N ARG A 112 4.39 50.71 28.73
CA ARG A 112 3.85 49.36 28.76
C ARG A 112 4.81 48.45 27.97
N SER A 113 5.24 47.36 28.60
CA SER A 113 6.32 46.48 28.18
C SER A 113 6.15 45.94 26.75
N TYR A 114 6.77 46.62 25.79
CA TYR A 114 6.80 46.26 24.36
C TYR A 114 7.32 44.83 24.11
N THR A 115 8.07 44.26 25.06
CA THR A 115 8.60 42.89 25.00
C THR A 115 7.52 41.81 25.07
N TRP A 116 6.43 42.04 25.81
CA TRP A 116 5.35 41.05 25.95
C TRP A 116 4.45 40.98 24.72
N THR A 117 4.22 42.12 24.04
CA THR A 117 3.47 42.15 22.78
C THR A 117 4.25 41.51 21.64
N VAL A 118 5.59 41.68 21.61
CA VAL A 118 6.46 41.00 20.64
C VAL A 118 6.46 39.48 20.88
N ALA A 119 6.61 39.04 22.14
CA ALA A 119 6.57 37.61 22.48
C ALA A 119 5.21 36.96 22.13
N ALA A 120 4.09 37.63 22.43
CA ALA A 120 2.75 37.13 22.09
C ALA A 120 2.53 37.01 20.57
N SER A 121 3.05 37.96 19.78
CA SER A 121 2.94 37.92 18.31
C SER A 121 3.75 36.78 17.69
N LEU A 122 4.92 36.46 18.27
CA LEU A 122 5.77 35.35 17.82
C LEU A 122 5.11 34.00 18.12
N LEU A 123 4.56 33.84 19.33
CA LEU A 123 3.82 32.63 19.71
C LEU A 123 2.59 32.43 18.82
N LEU A 124 1.85 33.50 18.50
CA LEU A 124 0.72 33.45 17.59
C LEU A 124 1.16 32.99 16.19
N ALA A 125 2.24 33.55 15.65
CA ALA A 125 2.76 33.18 14.33
C ALA A 125 3.20 31.71 14.27
N VAL A 126 3.90 31.23 15.30
CA VAL A 126 4.28 29.80 15.42
C VAL A 126 3.04 28.92 15.54
N SER A 127 2.04 29.32 16.32
CA SER A 127 0.79 28.58 16.47
C SER A 127 0.03 28.47 15.15
N ILE A 128 -0.09 29.57 14.39
CA ILE A 128 -0.73 29.56 13.07
C ILE A 128 0.06 28.68 12.10
N GLY A 129 1.39 28.81 12.07
CA GLY A 129 2.25 27.97 11.24
C GLY A 129 2.12 26.49 11.57
N ALA A 130 2.13 26.13 12.85
CA ALA A 130 1.92 24.76 13.33
C ALA A 130 0.53 24.24 12.97
N ASN A 131 -0.51 25.07 13.10
CA ASN A 131 -1.88 24.67 12.75
C ASN A 131 -2.02 24.43 11.24
N ILE A 132 -1.45 25.31 10.40
CA ILE A 132 -1.40 25.13 8.94
C ILE A 132 -0.63 23.84 8.60
N PHE A 133 0.54 23.61 9.20
CA PHE A 133 1.34 22.41 8.97
C PHE A 133 0.60 21.13 9.38
N LEU A 134 -0.03 21.12 10.56
CA LEU A 134 -0.83 19.98 11.04
C LEU A 134 -2.07 19.76 10.16
N TYR A 135 -2.70 20.82 9.66
CA TYR A 135 -3.84 20.74 8.75
C TYR A 135 -3.43 20.15 7.39
N GLN A 136 -2.29 20.59 6.84
CA GLN A 136 -1.72 20.02 5.61
C GLN A 136 -1.38 18.54 5.81
N ARG A 137 -0.70 18.17 6.89
CA ARG A 137 -0.35 16.78 7.20
C ARG A 137 -1.60 15.89 7.34
N LYS A 138 -2.67 16.38 7.97
CA LYS A 138 -3.95 15.68 8.03
C LYS A 138 -4.57 15.47 6.65
N GLN A 139 -4.51 16.47 5.78
CA GLN A 139 -5.03 16.37 4.42
C GLN A 139 -4.24 15.34 3.61
N ASP A 140 -2.92 15.33 3.73
CA ASP A 140 -2.06 14.36 3.06
C ASP A 140 -2.31 12.93 3.54
N THR A 141 -2.47 12.74 4.86
CA THR A 141 -2.86 11.44 5.41
C THR A 141 -4.23 11.01 4.92
N ALA A 142 -5.22 11.90 4.87
CA ALA A 142 -6.55 11.59 4.35
C ALA A 142 -6.52 11.21 2.86
N ASN A 143 -5.72 11.93 2.06
CA ASN A 143 -5.54 11.62 0.64
C ASN A 143 -4.87 10.25 0.44
N LYS A 144 -3.83 9.94 1.22
CA LYS A 144 -3.17 8.62 1.20
C LYS A 144 -4.12 7.51 1.61
N LEU A 145 -4.92 7.71 2.66
CA LEU A 145 -5.93 6.73 3.09
C LEU A 145 -6.96 6.47 1.98
N ASN A 146 -7.52 7.53 1.38
CA ASN A 146 -8.46 7.37 0.26
C ASN A 146 -7.83 6.65 -0.93
N GLN A 147 -6.58 6.95 -1.26
CA GLN A 147 -5.86 6.27 -2.33
C GLN A 147 -5.64 4.78 -1.98
N THR A 148 -5.19 4.46 -0.77
CA THR A 148 -5.01 3.08 -0.31
C THR A 148 -6.33 2.32 -0.31
N THR A 149 -7.44 2.92 0.16
CA THR A 149 -8.77 2.31 0.11
C THR A 149 -9.19 2.04 -1.34
N SER A 150 -9.00 2.99 -2.26
CA SER A 150 -9.34 2.78 -3.67
C SER A 150 -8.52 1.67 -4.34
N LEU A 151 -7.24 1.51 -3.94
CA LEU A 151 -6.39 0.42 -4.41
C LEU A 151 -6.86 -0.92 -3.86
N LEU A 152 -7.20 -0.97 -2.56
CA LEU A 152 -7.72 -2.16 -1.91
C LEU A 152 -9.05 -2.62 -2.55
N ASP A 153 -9.95 -1.68 -2.84
CA ASP A 153 -11.23 -1.96 -3.49
C ASP A 153 -11.02 -2.53 -4.90
N ALA A 154 -10.11 -1.94 -5.68
CA ALA A 154 -9.76 -2.43 -7.01
C ALA A 154 -9.11 -3.83 -6.96
N GLU A 155 -8.30 -4.11 -5.94
CA GLU A 155 -7.68 -5.41 -5.74
C GLU A 155 -8.70 -6.46 -5.29
N GLN A 156 -9.64 -6.08 -4.43
CA GLN A 156 -10.74 -6.95 -4.02
C GLN A 156 -11.65 -7.31 -5.21
N GLU A 157 -11.92 -6.36 -6.12
CA GLU A 157 -12.68 -6.62 -7.35
C GLU A 157 -11.96 -7.65 -8.25
N LYS A 158 -10.63 -7.53 -8.38
CA LYS A 158 -9.82 -8.50 -9.13
C LYS A 158 -9.85 -9.89 -8.50
N VAL A 159 -9.71 -9.98 -7.17
CA VAL A 159 -9.77 -11.25 -6.44
C VAL A 159 -11.14 -11.91 -6.60
N ALA A 160 -12.23 -11.14 -6.46
CA ALA A 160 -13.59 -11.66 -6.67
C ALA A 160 -13.78 -12.17 -8.11
N THR A 161 -13.23 -11.46 -9.10
CA THR A 161 -13.25 -11.86 -10.50
C THR A 161 -12.53 -13.20 -10.72
N LEU A 162 -11.33 -13.36 -10.15
CA LEU A 162 -10.55 -14.60 -10.21
C LEU A 162 -11.26 -15.75 -9.51
N GLN A 163 -11.85 -15.52 -8.34
CA GLN A 163 -12.62 -16.52 -7.60
C GLN A 163 -13.84 -17.01 -8.41
N ASN A 164 -14.57 -16.11 -9.06
CA ASN A 164 -15.71 -16.47 -9.92
C ASN A 164 -15.26 -17.31 -11.12
N LYS A 165 -14.17 -16.93 -11.80
CA LYS A 165 -13.58 -17.76 -12.87
C LYS A 165 -13.14 -19.12 -12.36
N TRP A 166 -12.48 -19.16 -11.21
CA TRP A 166 -12.01 -20.40 -10.59
C TRP A 166 -13.15 -21.35 -10.23
N ALA A 167 -14.27 -20.83 -9.74
CA ALA A 167 -15.47 -21.63 -9.47
C ALA A 167 -16.03 -22.30 -10.73
N LEU A 168 -15.93 -21.67 -11.89
CA LEU A 168 -16.33 -22.28 -13.17
C LEU A 168 -15.43 -23.45 -13.54
N VAL A 169 -14.10 -23.29 -13.40
CA VAL A 169 -13.11 -24.33 -13.72
C VAL A 169 -13.20 -25.52 -12.77
N GLN A 170 -13.46 -25.28 -11.48
CA GLN A 170 -13.56 -26.33 -10.48
C GLN A 170 -14.87 -27.11 -10.52
N ASN A 171 -15.92 -26.57 -11.14
CA ASN A 171 -17.22 -27.23 -11.20
C ASN A 171 -17.19 -28.43 -12.17
N PRO A 172 -17.38 -29.67 -11.68
CA PRO A 172 -17.31 -30.86 -12.53
C PRO A 172 -18.44 -30.95 -13.57
N ALA A 173 -19.54 -30.21 -13.41
CA ALA A 173 -20.62 -30.13 -14.41
C ALA A 173 -20.26 -29.20 -15.59
N ILE A 174 -19.21 -28.38 -15.44
CA ILE A 174 -18.76 -27.44 -16.45
C ILE A 174 -17.64 -28.08 -17.27
N LYS A 175 -17.89 -28.22 -18.57
CA LYS A 175 -16.87 -28.62 -19.53
C LYS A 175 -16.15 -27.37 -20.05
N THR A 176 -14.83 -27.33 -19.92
CA THR A 176 -14.00 -26.26 -20.49
C THR A 176 -13.57 -26.63 -21.90
N ILE A 177 -13.93 -25.81 -22.88
CA ILE A 177 -13.59 -26.00 -24.29
C ILE A 177 -12.62 -24.89 -24.72
N PRO A 178 -11.35 -25.22 -25.03
CA PRO A 178 -10.39 -24.25 -25.53
C PRO A 178 -10.65 -23.92 -26.99
N LEU A 179 -10.81 -22.64 -27.31
CA LEU A 179 -10.94 -22.14 -28.67
C LEU A 179 -9.59 -21.62 -29.14
N LYS A 180 -9.11 -22.15 -30.26
CA LYS A 180 -7.83 -21.76 -30.87
C LYS A 180 -8.06 -20.86 -32.07
N GLY A 181 -7.14 -19.93 -32.26
CA GLY A 181 -7.05 -19.08 -33.44
C GLY A 181 -7.05 -19.87 -34.74
N VAL A 182 -7.75 -19.32 -35.74
CA VAL A 182 -7.62 -19.80 -37.12
C VAL A 182 -6.23 -19.46 -37.69
N GLU A 183 -5.87 -20.04 -38.85
CA GLU A 183 -4.56 -19.86 -39.47
C GLU A 183 -4.15 -18.38 -39.68
N SER A 184 -5.13 -17.51 -39.94
CA SER A 184 -4.88 -16.05 -40.07
C SER A 184 -4.63 -15.32 -38.75
N LYS A 185 -4.93 -15.94 -37.60
CA LYS A 185 -4.88 -15.35 -36.25
C LYS A 185 -4.39 -16.38 -35.21
N PRO A 186 -3.20 -16.98 -35.38
CA PRO A 186 -2.76 -18.14 -34.58
C PRO A 186 -2.62 -17.85 -33.09
N ASP A 187 -2.38 -16.59 -32.73
CA ASP A 187 -2.21 -16.17 -31.34
C ASP A 187 -3.53 -16.04 -30.57
N TYR A 188 -4.67 -16.05 -31.28
CA TYR A 188 -5.96 -15.82 -30.64
C TYR A 188 -6.37 -17.00 -29.76
N ARG A 189 -6.80 -16.70 -28.54
CA ARG A 189 -7.26 -17.70 -27.56
C ARG A 189 -8.49 -17.25 -26.80
N ALA A 190 -9.44 -18.15 -26.64
CA ALA A 190 -10.59 -17.99 -25.77
C ALA A 190 -10.96 -19.33 -25.12
N LEU A 191 -11.69 -19.28 -24.02
CA LEU A 191 -12.21 -20.44 -23.31
C LEU A 191 -13.73 -20.35 -23.24
N VAL A 192 -14.40 -21.45 -23.54
CA VAL A 192 -15.84 -21.60 -23.32
C VAL A 192 -16.04 -22.54 -22.14
N PHE A 193 -16.75 -22.08 -21.13
CA PHE A 193 -17.20 -22.88 -20.00
C PHE A 193 -18.67 -23.24 -20.23
N TRP A 194 -18.93 -24.51 -20.54
CA TRP A 194 -20.28 -24.98 -20.82
C TRP A 194 -20.77 -25.88 -19.69
N ASP A 195 -21.76 -25.39 -18.95
CA ASP A 195 -22.48 -26.20 -17.96
C ASP A 195 -23.44 -27.13 -18.68
N GLN A 196 -23.11 -28.43 -18.69
CA GLN A 196 -23.92 -29.42 -19.40
C GLN A 196 -25.25 -29.73 -18.68
N ALA A 197 -25.36 -29.38 -17.39
CA ALA A 197 -26.57 -29.57 -16.60
C ALA A 197 -27.54 -28.40 -16.77
N SER A 198 -27.08 -27.16 -16.51
CA SER A 198 -27.94 -25.97 -16.63
C SER A 198 -28.07 -25.43 -18.06
N LYS A 199 -27.19 -25.88 -18.97
CA LYS A 199 -27.05 -25.41 -20.35
C LYS A 199 -26.44 -24.01 -20.47
N ALA A 200 -26.06 -23.40 -19.35
CA ALA A 200 -25.41 -22.09 -19.35
C ALA A 200 -24.04 -22.16 -20.02
N VAL A 201 -23.77 -21.16 -20.87
CA VAL A 201 -22.48 -20.96 -21.52
C VAL A 201 -21.84 -19.70 -20.95
N TYR A 202 -20.55 -19.77 -20.62
CA TYR A 202 -19.75 -18.60 -20.27
C TYR A 202 -18.56 -18.53 -21.22
N LEU A 203 -18.22 -17.31 -21.65
CA LEU A 203 -17.12 -17.04 -22.54
C LEU A 203 -16.06 -16.21 -21.82
N SER A 204 -14.81 -16.67 -21.85
CA SER A 204 -13.65 -15.92 -21.42
C SER A 204 -12.72 -15.68 -22.60
N ILE A 205 -12.45 -14.42 -22.89
CA ILE A 205 -11.51 -14.01 -23.93
C ILE A 205 -10.14 -13.85 -23.28
N GLU A 206 -9.19 -14.71 -23.64
CA GLU A 206 -7.87 -14.75 -22.98
C GLU A 206 -6.83 -13.91 -23.73
N HIS A 207 -6.64 -14.18 -25.02
CA HIS A 207 -5.63 -13.52 -25.83
C HIS A 207 -6.24 -13.09 -27.15
N MET A 208 -7.12 -12.09 -27.12
CA MET A 208 -7.68 -11.46 -28.31
C MET A 208 -7.70 -9.95 -28.09
N PRO A 209 -7.50 -9.14 -29.15
CA PRO A 209 -7.56 -7.69 -29.02
C PRO A 209 -8.98 -7.23 -28.69
N VAL A 210 -9.08 -6.06 -28.05
CA VAL A 210 -10.36 -5.38 -27.86
C VAL A 210 -11.02 -5.14 -29.23
N ALA A 211 -12.32 -5.38 -29.32
CA ALA A 211 -13.06 -5.19 -30.56
C ALA A 211 -12.97 -3.72 -31.03
N PRO A 212 -12.70 -3.45 -32.31
CA PRO A 212 -12.69 -2.09 -32.85
C PRO A 212 -14.05 -1.39 -32.66
N LYS A 213 -14.06 -0.06 -32.73
CA LYS A 213 -15.31 0.73 -32.61
C LYS A 213 -16.36 0.28 -33.63
N GLY A 214 -17.57 0.00 -33.17
CA GLY A 214 -18.68 -0.49 -33.98
C GLY A 214 -18.61 -1.99 -34.33
N LYS A 215 -17.65 -2.72 -33.75
CA LYS A 215 -17.51 -4.17 -33.87
C LYS A 215 -17.65 -4.85 -32.52
N GLN A 216 -18.08 -6.10 -32.53
CA GLN A 216 -18.28 -6.88 -31.32
C GLN A 216 -18.04 -8.37 -31.59
N TYR A 217 -17.48 -9.08 -30.61
CA TYR A 217 -17.32 -10.52 -30.73
C TYR A 217 -18.65 -11.23 -30.49
N GLN A 218 -18.96 -12.21 -31.32
CA GLN A 218 -20.16 -13.05 -31.18
C GLN A 218 -19.75 -14.52 -31.11
N LEU A 219 -20.35 -15.23 -30.15
CA LEU A 219 -20.16 -16.66 -29.96
C LEU A 219 -21.22 -17.44 -30.73
N TRP A 220 -20.78 -18.52 -31.35
CA TRP A 220 -21.61 -19.46 -32.10
C TRP A 220 -21.42 -20.86 -31.54
N ALA A 221 -22.52 -21.57 -31.38
CA ALA A 221 -22.54 -22.99 -31.08
C ALA A 221 -22.88 -23.78 -32.35
N MET A 222 -22.11 -24.81 -32.66
CA MET A 222 -22.42 -25.70 -33.78
C MET A 222 -23.37 -26.80 -33.30
N VAL A 223 -24.63 -26.73 -33.74
CA VAL A 223 -25.70 -27.69 -33.40
C VAL A 223 -26.13 -28.38 -34.69
N ASP A 224 -25.97 -29.69 -34.77
CA ASP A 224 -26.28 -30.49 -35.97
C ASP A 224 -25.64 -29.93 -37.26
N GLY A 225 -24.39 -29.48 -37.15
CA GLY A 225 -23.64 -28.88 -38.25
C GLY A 225 -24.05 -27.45 -38.64
N LYS A 226 -25.00 -26.82 -37.91
CA LYS A 226 -25.44 -25.44 -38.15
C LYS A 226 -24.99 -24.51 -37.02
N PRO A 227 -24.50 -23.31 -37.33
CA PRO A 227 -24.17 -22.32 -36.32
C PRO A 227 -25.47 -21.74 -35.72
N VAL A 228 -25.58 -21.78 -34.40
CA VAL A 228 -26.64 -21.17 -33.61
C VAL A 228 -26.03 -20.03 -32.81
N ASN A 229 -26.71 -18.89 -32.74
CA ASN A 229 -26.28 -17.75 -31.96
C ASN A 229 -26.19 -18.14 -30.47
N ALA A 230 -24.98 -18.10 -29.92
CA ALA A 230 -24.71 -18.35 -28.51
C ALA A 230 -24.53 -17.06 -27.71
N GLY A 231 -24.73 -15.89 -28.33
CA GLY A 231 -24.72 -14.59 -27.67
C GLY A 231 -23.59 -13.69 -28.14
N VAL A 232 -23.75 -12.41 -27.87
CA VAL A 232 -22.78 -11.37 -28.20
C VAL A 232 -21.99 -11.00 -26.95
N PHE A 233 -20.66 -10.96 -27.04
CA PHE A 233 -19.78 -10.68 -25.92
C PHE A 233 -19.92 -9.22 -25.48
N PRO A 234 -20.19 -8.91 -24.21
CA PRO A 234 -20.45 -7.53 -23.78
C PRO A 234 -19.24 -6.62 -23.97
N LEU A 235 -19.46 -5.38 -24.44
CA LEU A 235 -18.39 -4.40 -24.71
C LEU A 235 -17.71 -3.87 -23.44
N ASP A 236 -18.40 -3.92 -22.31
CA ASP A 236 -17.94 -3.50 -20.98
C ASP A 236 -17.25 -4.61 -20.20
N SER A 237 -17.21 -5.84 -20.74
CA SER A 237 -16.57 -6.97 -20.08
C SER A 237 -15.06 -6.80 -20.02
N LYS A 238 -14.51 -6.82 -18.80
CA LYS A 238 -13.07 -6.87 -18.54
C LYS A 238 -12.56 -8.25 -18.98
N GLY A 239 -11.42 -8.31 -19.69
CA GLY A 239 -10.86 -9.58 -20.23
C GLY A 239 -10.61 -10.66 -19.16
N ASP A 240 -10.45 -10.24 -17.91
CA ASP A 240 -10.26 -11.14 -16.78
C ASP A 240 -11.56 -11.76 -16.24
N THR A 241 -12.74 -11.48 -16.82
CA THR A 241 -14.03 -12.07 -16.41
C THR A 241 -14.57 -13.04 -17.46
N ALA A 242 -15.17 -14.14 -17.02
CA ALA A 242 -15.97 -15.00 -17.90
C ALA A 242 -17.40 -14.46 -17.96
N SER A 243 -17.82 -13.99 -19.13
CA SER A 243 -19.13 -13.38 -19.32
C SER A 243 -20.17 -14.44 -19.63
N LYS A 244 -21.34 -14.36 -19.00
CA LYS A 244 -22.46 -15.26 -19.29
C LYS A 244 -23.00 -14.97 -20.68
N MET A 245 -23.19 -16.04 -21.45
CA MET A 245 -23.69 -16.05 -22.81
C MET A 245 -25.11 -16.67 -22.83
N LEU A 246 -25.65 -16.98 -24.01
CA LEU A 246 -26.94 -17.66 -24.11
C LEU A 246 -26.83 -19.14 -23.74
N ASP A 247 -27.93 -19.71 -23.24
CA ASP A 247 -27.98 -21.13 -22.89
C ASP A 247 -28.02 -21.99 -24.14
N ILE A 248 -27.15 -23.01 -24.21
CA ILE A 248 -26.99 -23.91 -25.36
C ILE A 248 -27.26 -25.35 -24.91
N PRO A 249 -28.38 -25.97 -25.34
CA PRO A 249 -28.75 -27.32 -24.90
C PRO A 249 -27.76 -28.40 -25.34
N GLN A 250 -27.27 -28.27 -26.57
CA GLN A 250 -26.32 -29.18 -27.22
C GLN A 250 -25.42 -28.39 -28.17
N ALA A 251 -24.17 -28.82 -28.29
CA ALA A 251 -23.21 -28.30 -29.24
C ALA A 251 -22.19 -29.40 -29.58
N GLN A 252 -21.58 -29.29 -30.75
CA GLN A 252 -20.47 -30.13 -31.23
C GLN A 252 -19.14 -29.35 -31.24
N ALA A 253 -19.24 -28.02 -31.41
CA ALA A 253 -18.12 -27.10 -31.40
C ALA A 253 -18.63 -25.69 -31.04
N PHE A 254 -17.70 -24.81 -30.67
CA PHE A 254 -17.94 -23.39 -30.50
C PHE A 254 -16.98 -22.59 -31.38
N ALA A 255 -17.42 -21.42 -31.84
CA ALA A 255 -16.65 -20.52 -32.67
C ALA A 255 -16.95 -19.06 -32.31
N ILE A 256 -15.96 -18.17 -32.50
CA ILE A 256 -16.15 -16.72 -32.31
C ILE A 256 -15.86 -16.01 -33.62
N THR A 257 -16.75 -15.10 -34.01
CA THR A 257 -16.56 -14.17 -35.12
C THR A 257 -16.55 -12.73 -34.63
N LEU A 258 -15.89 -11.84 -35.39
CA LEU A 258 -15.94 -10.40 -35.16
C LEU A 258 -17.03 -9.78 -36.05
N GLU A 259 -18.18 -9.48 -35.47
CA GLU A 259 -19.35 -8.95 -36.18
C GLU A 259 -19.53 -7.44 -35.92
N ASP A 260 -20.53 -6.85 -36.59
CA ASP A 260 -21.00 -5.50 -36.28
C ASP A 260 -21.65 -5.48 -34.88
N GLU A 261 -21.64 -4.31 -34.24
CA GLU A 261 -22.24 -4.13 -32.91
C GLU A 261 -23.72 -4.59 -32.88
N GLY A 262 -24.08 -5.35 -31.85
CA GLY A 262 -25.39 -6.02 -31.77
C GLY A 262 -25.44 -7.42 -32.38
N GLY A 263 -24.39 -7.85 -33.10
CA GLY A 263 -24.27 -9.19 -33.68
C GLY A 263 -25.07 -9.37 -34.96
N LYS A 264 -25.12 -10.62 -35.44
CA LYS A 264 -25.87 -11.05 -36.64
C LYS A 264 -26.65 -12.33 -36.39
N ASP A 265 -27.57 -12.63 -37.31
CA ASP A 265 -28.35 -13.87 -37.32
C ASP A 265 -27.55 -15.08 -37.82
N ALA A 266 -26.53 -14.84 -38.65
CA ALA A 266 -25.65 -15.86 -39.19
C ALA A 266 -24.18 -15.41 -39.13
N PRO A 267 -23.22 -16.34 -38.91
CA PRO A 267 -21.81 -16.00 -38.79
C PRO A 267 -21.20 -15.55 -40.12
N THR A 268 -20.37 -14.51 -40.07
CA THR A 268 -19.53 -14.10 -41.19
C THR A 268 -18.27 -14.97 -41.21
N LEU A 269 -18.20 -15.96 -42.12
CA LEU A 269 -17.09 -16.92 -42.18
C LEU A 269 -15.70 -16.29 -42.34
N SER A 270 -15.60 -15.17 -43.09
CA SER A 270 -14.35 -14.42 -43.23
C SER A 270 -13.92 -13.70 -41.96
N ALA A 271 -14.85 -13.48 -41.02
CA ALA A 271 -14.60 -12.84 -39.73
C ALA A 271 -14.35 -13.86 -38.60
N LEU A 272 -14.17 -15.15 -38.93
CA LEU A 272 -13.84 -16.18 -37.95
C LEU A 272 -12.50 -15.86 -37.27
N CYS A 273 -12.52 -15.90 -35.94
CA CYS A 273 -11.39 -15.57 -35.08
C CYS A 273 -10.83 -16.82 -34.42
N VAL A 274 -11.68 -17.57 -33.72
CA VAL A 274 -11.29 -18.78 -33.01
C VAL A 274 -12.36 -19.86 -33.14
N MET A 275 -11.97 -21.12 -33.01
CA MET A 275 -12.87 -22.27 -33.00
C MET A 275 -12.31 -23.38 -32.11
N GLY A 276 -13.20 -24.20 -31.53
CA GLY A 276 -12.84 -25.39 -30.77
C GLY A 276 -13.98 -26.40 -30.76
N SER A 277 -13.64 -27.66 -30.99
CA SER A 277 -14.57 -28.79 -30.85
C SER A 277 -14.67 -29.24 -29.39
N ILE A 278 -15.83 -29.80 -29.04
CA ILE A 278 -16.10 -30.38 -27.71
C ILE A 278 -15.42 -31.74 -27.57
#